data_AF-A0A369KFV7-F1
#
_entry.id   AF-A0A369KFV7-F1
#
_cell.length_a   1.000
_cell.length_b   1.000
_cell.length_c   1.000
_cell.angle_alpha   90.00
_cell.angle_beta   90.00
_cell.angle_gamma   90.00
#
_symmetry.space_group_name_H-M   'P 1'
#
loop_
_entity.id
_entity.type
_entity.pdbx_description
1 polymer ?
#
loop_
_entity_poly.entity_id
_entity_poly.type
_entity_poly.pdbx_seq_one_letter_code
_entity_poly.pdbx_strand_id
1 'polypeptide(L)'
;MPSSRSDPIVGQAFTQRNVAGLLYGLHSTTPFSVKVPTAFYRIAGTQALDLPLVEIALGSRLFIHDCTVDLVTSPDIHTFRIYFTRHAHQPRNQSIAHIFPDGSWHGQVFVMKIGRRKASVINLRSGDRALARIAVLNGRLPLEVQSASQRITPSIPSQPLDTQQASICSALIGFIFRRLEYNMECHTNSAVVRELTELTS
;
A
#
# COMPACT_ATOMS: atom_id res chain seq x y z
N MET A 1 28.61 -42.33 13.09
CA MET A 1 27.93 -41.30 12.27
C MET A 1 27.34 -40.25 13.20
N PRO A 2 27.80 -38.98 13.18
CA PRO A 2 27.20 -37.94 14.01
C PRO A 2 25.85 -37.52 13.39
N SER A 3 24.77 -37.78 14.12
CA SER A 3 23.42 -37.32 13.80
C SER A 3 23.37 -35.80 13.98
N SER A 4 23.29 -35.08 12.88
CA SER A 4 23.10 -33.63 12.85
C SER A 4 21.64 -33.33 13.21
N ARG A 5 21.29 -33.39 14.50
CA ARG A 5 20.04 -32.81 14.98
C ARG A 5 20.17 -31.30 14.83
N SER A 6 19.53 -30.75 13.80
CA SER A 6 19.23 -29.32 13.77
C SER A 6 18.42 -29.01 15.02
N ASP A 7 18.93 -28.11 15.87
CA ASP A 7 18.16 -27.62 17.00
C ASP A 7 16.78 -27.17 16.49
N PRO A 8 15.68 -27.54 17.18
CA PRO A 8 14.38 -27.00 16.84
C PRO A 8 14.52 -25.50 16.88
N ILE A 9 14.23 -24.82 15.76
CA ILE A 9 14.12 -23.38 15.71
C ILE A 9 13.12 -23.03 16.81
N VAL A 10 13.63 -22.58 17.96
CA VAL A 10 12.82 -22.17 19.10
C VAL A 10 11.95 -21.07 18.54
N GLY A 11 10.69 -21.40 18.28
CA GLY A 11 9.70 -20.52 17.68
C GLY A 11 9.51 -19.35 18.62
N GLN A 12 10.29 -18.29 18.40
CA GLN A 12 10.18 -17.06 19.15
C GLN A 12 8.73 -16.60 18.98
N ALA A 13 7.97 -16.57 20.08
CA ALA A 13 6.54 -16.30 20.06
C ALA A 13 6.28 -15.04 19.24
N PHE A 14 5.69 -15.21 18.05
CA PHE A 14 5.34 -14.11 17.19
C PHE A 14 4.20 -13.36 17.87
N THR A 15 4.52 -12.23 18.51
CA THR A 15 3.50 -11.36 19.09
C THR A 15 2.82 -10.62 17.94
N GLN A 16 1.74 -11.22 17.43
CA GLN A 16 0.86 -10.59 16.45
C GLN A 16 0.23 -9.36 17.09
N ARG A 17 0.50 -8.19 16.50
CA ARG A 17 -0.11 -6.93 16.92
C ARG A 17 -1.23 -6.58 15.96
N ASN A 18 -2.29 -5.99 16.50
CA ASN A 18 -3.37 -5.46 15.69
C ASN A 18 -3.19 -3.95 15.59
N VAL A 19 -3.08 -3.46 14.36
CA VAL A 19 -2.93 -2.04 14.07
C VAL A 19 -4.21 -1.50 13.44
N ALA A 20 -4.76 -0.45 14.02
CA ALA A 20 -5.95 0.22 13.54
C ALA A 20 -5.63 1.15 12.37
N GLY A 21 -6.36 0.99 11.27
CA GLY A 21 -6.40 1.93 10.14
C GLY A 21 -7.82 2.42 9.87
N LEU A 22 -7.96 3.25 8.84
CA LEU A 22 -9.23 3.80 8.37
C LEU A 22 -9.59 3.17 7.02
N LEU A 23 -10.73 2.48 6.96
CA LEU A 23 -11.23 1.83 5.75
C LEU A 23 -12.38 2.64 5.15
N TYR A 24 -12.23 2.92 3.86
CA TYR A 24 -13.27 3.40 2.96
C TYR A 24 -13.82 2.20 2.20
N GLY A 25 -14.80 1.53 2.78
CA GLY A 25 -15.39 0.30 2.24
C GLY A 25 -16.47 0.55 1.19
N LEU A 26 -16.72 -0.44 0.33
CA LEU A 26 -17.72 -0.34 -0.76
C LEU A 26 -19.16 -0.22 -0.24
N HIS A 27 -19.46 -0.86 0.88
CA HIS A 27 -20.82 -0.96 1.44
C HIS A 27 -21.09 0.07 2.54
N SER A 28 -20.17 1.02 2.75
CA SER A 28 -20.33 2.08 3.74
C SER A 28 -20.34 3.44 3.07
N THR A 29 -21.19 4.33 3.58
CA THR A 29 -21.19 5.76 3.20
C THR A 29 -20.17 6.56 4.01
N THR A 30 -19.62 5.99 5.07
CA THR A 30 -18.66 6.67 5.95
C THR A 30 -17.42 5.79 6.21
N PRO A 31 -16.23 6.39 6.35
CA PRO A 31 -15.05 5.61 6.68
C PRO A 31 -15.10 5.12 8.12
N PHE A 32 -14.65 3.88 8.36
CA PHE A 32 -14.67 3.26 9.69
C PHE A 32 -13.32 2.65 10.06
N SER A 33 -13.08 2.48 11.36
CA SER A 33 -11.81 1.95 11.85
C SER A 33 -11.78 0.43 11.77
N VAL A 34 -10.73 -0.12 11.16
CA VAL A 34 -10.51 -1.56 11.06
C VAL A 34 -9.17 -1.90 11.68
N LYS A 35 -9.14 -2.95 12.49
CA LYS A 35 -7.91 -3.51 13.05
C LYS A 35 -7.37 -4.57 12.11
N VAL A 36 -6.09 -4.43 11.76
CA VAL A 36 -5.41 -5.32 10.83
C VAL A 36 -4.26 -5.99 11.57
N PRO A 37 -4.12 -7.32 11.50
CA PRO A 37 -2.99 -7.98 12.09
C PRO A 37 -1.70 -7.67 11.33
N THR A 38 -0.61 -7.52 12.07
CA THR A 38 0.73 -7.34 11.51
C THR A 38 1.53 -8.63 11.63
N ALA A 39 2.14 -9.05 10.53
CA ALA A 39 3.16 -10.07 10.53
C ALA A 39 4.52 -9.46 10.87
N PHE A 40 5.25 -10.08 11.78
CA PHE A 40 6.54 -9.62 12.25
C PHE A 40 7.66 -10.33 11.49
N TYR A 41 8.49 -9.57 10.78
CA TYR A 41 9.64 -10.09 10.04
C TYR A 41 10.93 -9.58 10.65
N ARG A 42 11.78 -10.50 11.11
CA ARG A 42 13.14 -10.20 11.55
C ARG A 42 14.09 -10.52 10.42
N ILE A 43 14.61 -9.49 9.76
CA ILE A 43 15.68 -9.66 8.78
C ILE A 43 16.99 -9.70 9.58
N ALA A 44 17.84 -10.70 9.31
CA ALA A 44 19.10 -10.89 10.04
C ALA A 44 19.96 -9.61 9.94
N GLY A 45 20.30 -9.02 11.09
CA GLY A 45 21.08 -7.78 11.16
C GLY A 45 20.29 -6.48 10.92
N THR A 46 19.00 -6.55 10.63
CA THR A 46 18.15 -5.37 10.37
C THR A 46 17.06 -5.20 11.43
N GLN A 47 16.53 -3.99 11.54
CA GLN A 47 15.41 -3.69 12.42
C GLN A 47 14.19 -4.51 11.99
N ALA A 48 13.43 -5.04 12.95
CA ALA A 48 12.26 -5.82 12.63
C ALA A 48 11.19 -4.97 11.92
N LEU A 49 10.58 -5.55 10.90
CA LEU A 49 9.53 -4.92 10.08
C LEU A 49 8.18 -5.51 10.47
N ASP A 50 7.23 -4.64 10.79
CA ASP A 50 5.82 -5.01 10.96
C ASP A 50 5.11 -4.79 9.63
N LEU A 51 4.71 -5.88 8.97
CA LEU A 51 3.97 -5.83 7.72
C LEU A 51 2.47 -6.02 8.00
N PRO A 52 1.61 -5.01 7.79
CA PRO A 52 0.18 -5.18 7.95
C PRO A 52 -0.38 -6.12 6.88
N LEU A 53 -1.21 -7.07 7.30
CA LEU A 53 -1.94 -7.98 6.41
C LEU A 53 -3.18 -7.28 5.84
N VAL A 54 -2.95 -6.26 5.01
CA VAL A 54 -3.97 -5.37 4.44
C VAL A 54 -5.01 -6.11 3.59
N GLU A 55 -4.67 -7.30 3.11
CA GLU A 55 -5.55 -8.20 2.37
C GLU A 55 -6.77 -8.59 3.21
N ILE A 56 -6.59 -8.70 4.54
CA ILE A 56 -7.68 -8.99 5.48
C ILE A 56 -8.62 -7.79 5.61
N ALA A 57 -8.09 -6.56 5.57
CA ALA A 57 -8.88 -5.34 5.66
C ALA A 57 -9.68 -5.08 4.39
N LEU A 58 -9.06 -5.30 3.23
CA LEU A 58 -9.64 -5.05 1.91
C LEU A 58 -10.51 -6.22 1.41
N GLY A 59 -10.41 -7.41 2.04
CA GLY A 59 -11.13 -8.60 1.61
C GLY A 59 -10.69 -9.14 0.25
N SER A 60 -9.52 -8.73 -0.24
CA SER A 60 -8.94 -9.14 -1.52
C SER A 60 -7.45 -9.40 -1.35
N ARG A 61 -6.92 -10.34 -2.14
CA ARG A 61 -5.47 -10.57 -2.27
C ARG A 61 -4.90 -10.03 -3.59
N LEU A 62 -5.77 -9.62 -4.51
CA LEU A 62 -5.40 -9.22 -5.86
C LEU A 62 -5.60 -7.73 -6.05
N PHE A 63 -4.74 -7.14 -6.89
CA PHE A 63 -4.81 -5.74 -7.32
C PHE A 63 -4.85 -4.72 -6.17
N ILE A 64 -4.07 -4.99 -5.12
CA ILE A 64 -3.82 -4.01 -4.07
C ILE A 64 -2.62 -3.19 -4.49
N HIS A 65 -2.85 -1.90 -4.67
CA HIS A 65 -1.82 -0.90 -4.89
C HIS A 65 -1.56 -0.19 -3.57
N ASP A 66 -0.37 0.39 -3.44
CA ASP A 66 -0.03 1.21 -2.29
C ASP A 66 0.73 2.47 -2.68
N CYS A 67 0.58 3.51 -1.88
CA CYS A 67 1.37 4.73 -1.95
C CYS A 67 1.60 5.29 -0.55
N THR A 68 2.60 6.15 -0.43
CA THR A 68 2.92 6.85 0.82
C THR A 68 2.68 8.33 0.61
N VAL A 69 2.05 8.97 1.59
CA VAL A 69 1.73 10.40 1.58
C VAL A 69 2.26 11.01 2.86
N ASP A 70 3.11 12.02 2.72
CA ASP A 70 3.59 12.83 3.83
C ASP A 70 2.77 14.12 3.92
N LEU A 71 2.17 14.37 5.08
CA LEU A 71 1.50 15.62 5.39
C LEU A 71 2.35 16.42 6.38
N VAL A 72 2.69 17.65 6.01
CA VAL A 72 3.43 18.56 6.88
C VAL A 72 2.42 19.46 7.60
N THR A 73 2.34 19.31 8.92
CA THR A 73 1.67 20.27 9.81
C THR A 73 2.77 21.03 10.54
N SER A 74 2.60 22.31 10.85
CA SER A 74 3.56 22.98 11.74
C SER A 74 3.29 22.49 13.17
N PRO A 75 4.19 21.79 13.90
CA PRO A 75 5.61 21.49 13.64
C PRO A 75 5.95 20.01 13.31
N ASP A 76 4.98 19.19 12.91
CA ASP A 76 5.11 17.74 12.73
C ASP A 76 4.93 17.25 11.27
N ILE A 77 5.63 16.18 10.93
CA ILE A 77 5.41 15.44 9.68
C ILE A 77 4.62 14.17 9.99
N HIS A 78 3.51 13.99 9.30
CA HIS A 78 2.64 12.84 9.41
C HIS A 78 2.69 12.01 8.12
N THR A 79 3.34 10.86 8.20
CA THR A 79 3.41 9.90 7.10
C THR A 79 2.24 8.92 7.16
N PHE A 80 1.53 8.77 6.04
CA PHE A 80 0.45 7.81 5.87
C PHE A 80 0.77 6.84 4.75
N ARG A 81 0.48 5.55 4.95
CA ARG A 81 0.47 4.56 3.89
C ARG A 81 -0.97 4.28 3.48
N ILE A 82 -1.23 4.42 2.19
CA ILE A 82 -2.54 4.26 1.61
C ILE A 82 -2.49 3.02 0.74
N TYR A 83 -3.36 2.07 1.02
CA TYR A 83 -3.59 0.88 0.23
C TYR A 83 -4.91 1.04 -0.49
N PHE A 84 -4.99 0.66 -1.75
CA PHE A 84 -6.23 0.77 -2.49
C PHE A 84 -6.41 -0.33 -3.51
N THR A 85 -7.66 -0.70 -3.74
CA THR A 85 -8.06 -1.49 -4.90
C THR A 85 -8.75 -0.56 -5.87
N ARG A 86 -8.47 -0.74 -7.16
CA ARG A 86 -9.21 -0.04 -8.21
C ARG A 86 -9.50 -1.00 -9.34
N HIS A 87 -10.78 -1.13 -9.68
CA HIS A 87 -11.19 -1.97 -10.80
C HIS A 87 -12.47 -1.43 -11.44
N ALA A 88 -12.59 -1.48 -12.77
CA ALA A 88 -13.76 -0.99 -13.49
C ALA A 88 -15.07 -1.72 -13.06
N HIS A 89 -14.97 -3.00 -12.71
CA HIS A 89 -16.11 -3.80 -12.24
C HIS A 89 -16.41 -3.64 -10.73
N GLN A 90 -15.57 -2.94 -9.97
CA GLN A 90 -15.90 -2.68 -8.56
C GLN A 90 -16.99 -1.60 -8.48
N PRO A 91 -17.91 -1.68 -7.52
CA PRO A 91 -18.92 -0.65 -7.34
C PRO A 91 -18.28 0.68 -6.94
N ARG A 92 -18.99 1.77 -7.26
CA ARG A 92 -18.58 3.11 -6.82
C ARG A 92 -18.57 3.17 -5.30
N ASN A 93 -17.48 3.68 -4.74
CA ASN A 93 -17.34 3.81 -3.30
C ASN A 93 -17.95 5.11 -2.78
N GLN A 94 -19.10 5.01 -2.13
CA GLN A 94 -19.83 6.17 -1.62
C GLN A 94 -19.07 6.89 -0.50
N SER A 95 -18.28 6.16 0.31
CA SER A 95 -17.47 6.79 1.37
C SER A 95 -16.37 7.71 0.86
N ILE A 96 -15.94 7.52 -0.39
CA ILE A 96 -14.92 8.34 -1.06
C ILE A 96 -15.56 9.47 -1.86
N ALA A 97 -16.82 9.33 -2.28
CA ALA A 97 -17.54 10.35 -3.03
C ALA A 97 -17.62 11.70 -2.27
N HIS A 98 -17.59 11.67 -0.94
CA HIS A 98 -17.53 12.88 -0.12
C HIS A 98 -16.16 13.60 -0.16
N ILE A 99 -15.08 12.88 -0.46
CA ILE A 99 -13.72 13.42 -0.57
C ILE A 99 -13.44 13.88 -2.00
N PHE A 100 -13.93 13.12 -2.99
CA PHE A 100 -13.82 13.42 -4.40
C PHE A 100 -15.22 13.52 -5.02
N PRO A 101 -15.91 14.68 -4.91
CA PRO A 101 -17.26 14.84 -5.43
C PRO A 101 -17.34 14.62 -6.93
N ASP A 102 -16.32 15.05 -7.66
CA ASP A 102 -16.22 14.90 -9.12
C ASP A 102 -15.68 13.52 -9.54
N GLY A 103 -15.15 12.75 -8.58
CA GLY A 103 -14.49 11.47 -8.84
C GLY A 103 -15.43 10.28 -8.75
N SER A 104 -15.56 9.53 -9.83
CA SER A 104 -16.09 8.15 -9.78
C SER A 104 -14.98 7.20 -9.32
N TRP A 105 -14.71 7.14 -8.03
CA TRP A 105 -13.80 6.13 -7.48
C TRP A 105 -14.49 4.77 -7.39
N HIS A 106 -13.94 3.77 -8.09
CA HIS A 106 -14.40 2.38 -8.07
C HIS A 106 -13.38 1.51 -7.34
N GLY A 107 -13.71 1.13 -6.10
CA GLY A 107 -12.86 0.28 -5.27
C GLY A 107 -12.68 0.77 -3.84
N GLN A 108 -11.81 0.12 -3.08
CA GLN A 108 -11.63 0.36 -1.64
C GLN A 108 -10.36 1.13 -1.37
N VAL A 109 -10.34 1.92 -0.30
CA VAL A 109 -9.14 2.60 0.17
C VAL A 109 -8.96 2.32 1.65
N PHE A 110 -7.75 1.95 2.05
CA PHE A 110 -7.38 1.67 3.43
C PHE A 110 -6.15 2.49 3.81
N VAL A 111 -6.25 3.26 4.89
CA VAL A 111 -5.23 4.22 5.30
C VAL A 111 -4.66 3.82 6.65
N MET A 112 -3.33 3.82 6.74
CA MET A 112 -2.59 3.57 7.97
C MET A 112 -1.60 4.71 8.20
N LYS A 113 -1.26 4.97 9.46
CA LYS A 113 -0.22 5.94 9.82
C LYS A 113 1.12 5.21 10.01
N ILE A 114 2.20 5.79 9.50
CA ILE A 114 3.56 5.30 9.73
C ILE A 114 4.16 6.07 10.91
N GLY A 115 4.88 5.36 11.79
CA GLY A 115 5.56 5.99 12.92
C GLY A 115 6.76 6.82 12.49
N ARG A 116 6.95 8.00 13.11
CA ARG A 116 8.12 8.86 12.83
C ARG A 116 9.46 8.22 13.22
N ARG A 117 9.48 7.40 14.28
CA ARG A 117 10.72 6.80 14.84
C ARG A 117 11.05 5.41 14.30
N LYS A 118 10.05 4.73 13.73
CA LYS A 118 10.16 3.36 13.21
C LYS A 118 9.34 3.34 11.93
N ALA A 119 9.91 2.83 10.83
CA ALA A 119 9.21 2.61 9.55
C ALA A 119 8.16 1.48 9.63
N SER A 120 7.43 1.43 10.75
CA SER A 120 6.37 0.49 11.08
C SER A 120 5.05 1.25 11.20
N VAL A 121 3.97 0.57 10.86
CA VAL A 121 2.61 1.11 10.96
C VAL A 121 2.19 1.23 12.43
N ILE A 122 1.54 2.33 12.78
CA ILE A 122 1.05 2.62 14.12
C ILE A 122 -0.47 2.75 14.14
N ASN A 123 -1.06 2.55 15.32
CA ASN A 123 -2.49 2.73 15.53
C ASN A 123 -2.92 4.15 15.17
N LEU A 124 -3.88 4.27 14.25
CA LEU A 124 -4.51 5.54 13.92
C LEU A 124 -5.32 6.05 15.13
N ARG A 125 -4.95 7.22 15.66
CA ARG A 125 -5.66 7.85 16.79
C ARG A 125 -6.88 8.63 16.28
N SER A 126 -7.79 8.98 17.19
CA SER A 126 -8.98 9.79 16.85
C SER A 126 -8.60 11.12 16.19
N GLY A 127 -7.60 11.82 16.70
CA GLY A 127 -7.09 13.08 16.13
C GLY A 127 -6.45 12.94 14.75
N ASP A 128 -5.94 11.74 14.40
CA ASP A 128 -5.30 11.49 13.10
C ASP A 128 -6.32 11.27 11.97
N ARG A 129 -7.62 11.14 12.27
CA ARG A 129 -8.65 10.83 11.27
C ARG A 129 -8.84 11.95 10.25
N ALA A 130 -8.78 13.21 10.69
CA ALA A 130 -8.89 14.36 9.79
C ALA A 130 -7.69 14.41 8.83
N LEU A 131 -6.48 14.21 9.36
CA LEU A 131 -5.25 14.13 8.56
C LEU A 131 -5.27 12.95 7.59
N ALA A 132 -5.76 11.78 8.01
CA ALA A 132 -5.90 10.63 7.12
C ALA A 132 -6.86 10.91 5.95
N ARG A 133 -7.92 11.71 6.15
CA ARG A 133 -8.81 12.15 5.05
C ARG A 133 -8.08 13.07 4.07
N ILE A 134 -7.31 14.02 4.58
CA ILE A 134 -6.48 14.92 3.77
C ILE A 134 -5.41 14.11 3.01
N ALA A 135 -4.83 13.09 3.63
CA ALA A 135 -3.85 12.22 3.00
C ALA A 135 -4.45 11.46 1.81
N VAL A 136 -5.70 10.99 1.92
CA VAL A 136 -6.43 10.35 0.81
C VAL A 136 -6.71 11.33 -0.32
N LEU A 137 -7.00 12.60 -0.01
CA LEU A 137 -7.18 13.65 -1.01
C LEU A 137 -5.86 13.97 -1.75
N ASN A 138 -4.76 14.10 -1.00
CA ASN A 138 -3.44 14.50 -1.52
C ASN A 138 -2.67 13.37 -2.18
N GLY A 139 -2.85 12.14 -1.69
CA GLY A 139 -2.41 10.95 -2.37
C GLY A 139 -3.28 10.85 -3.60
N ARG A 140 -2.90 11.57 -4.66
CA ARG A 140 -3.52 11.57 -5.99
C ARG A 140 -3.59 10.12 -6.44
N LEU A 141 -4.62 9.42 -5.97
CA LEU A 141 -4.95 8.07 -6.38
C LEU A 141 -5.00 8.21 -7.89
N PRO A 142 -4.16 7.51 -8.67
CA PRO A 142 -3.84 7.90 -10.03
C PRO A 142 -5.13 7.94 -10.85
N LEU A 143 -5.84 9.06 -10.89
CA LEU A 143 -7.25 9.11 -11.28
C LEU A 143 -7.40 8.90 -12.78
N GLU A 144 -6.30 9.04 -13.51
CA GLU A 144 -6.26 8.93 -14.94
C GLU A 144 -4.91 8.36 -15.36
N VAL A 145 -4.91 7.14 -15.90
CA VAL A 145 -4.14 6.91 -17.10
C VAL A 145 -4.89 7.71 -18.17
N GLN A 146 -4.59 9.00 -18.29
CA GLN A 146 -4.86 9.68 -19.55
C GLN A 146 -4.08 8.88 -20.57
N SER A 147 -4.81 8.15 -21.40
CA SER A 147 -4.34 7.66 -22.68
C SER A 147 -3.88 8.88 -23.50
N ALA A 148 -2.69 9.40 -23.18
CA ALA A 148 -1.89 10.14 -24.12
C ALA A 148 -1.47 9.12 -25.18
N SER A 149 -2.40 8.83 -26.09
CA SER A 149 -2.12 8.22 -27.38
C SER A 149 -1.37 9.28 -28.19
N GLN A 150 -0.11 9.54 -27.81
CA GLN A 150 0.84 10.14 -28.71
C GLN A 150 1.25 9.03 -29.68
N ARG A 151 0.72 9.15 -30.90
CA ARG A 151 1.29 8.54 -32.10
C ARG A 151 2.78 8.80 -32.11
N ILE A 152 3.57 7.77 -31.85
CA ILE A 152 4.85 7.64 -32.50
C ILE A 152 4.80 6.29 -33.18
N THR A 153 4.59 6.34 -34.49
CA THR A 153 4.95 5.29 -35.43
C THR A 153 6.48 5.18 -35.42
N PRO A 154 7.03 3.98 -35.18
CA PRO A 154 8.23 3.59 -35.89
C PRO A 154 7.92 2.41 -36.82
N SER A 155 8.26 2.66 -38.08
CA SER A 155 8.31 1.71 -39.16
C SER A 155 9.36 0.61 -38.93
N ILE A 156 8.92 -0.67 -38.97
CA ILE A 156 9.52 -1.84 -39.69
C ILE A 156 10.94 -2.31 -39.23
N PRO A 157 11.39 -3.59 -39.35
CA PRO A 157 10.79 -4.83 -39.91
C PRO A 157 10.81 -6.07 -38.98
N SER A 158 10.04 -7.05 -39.44
CA SER A 158 10.02 -8.49 -39.11
C SER A 158 11.37 -9.22 -39.17
N GLN A 159 11.60 -10.18 -38.26
CA GLN A 159 12.25 -11.50 -38.48
C GLN A 159 12.08 -12.43 -37.25
N PRO A 160 12.26 -13.77 -37.40
CA PRO A 160 11.41 -14.77 -36.76
C PRO A 160 11.96 -15.47 -35.50
N LEU A 161 11.00 -16.12 -34.85
CA LEU A 161 11.03 -17.11 -33.76
C LEU A 161 12.27 -18.02 -33.72
N ASP A 162 12.83 -18.18 -32.53
CA ASP A 162 13.34 -19.48 -32.10
C ASP A 162 13.09 -19.74 -30.60
N THR A 163 12.84 -21.01 -30.35
CA THR A 163 12.21 -21.64 -29.19
C THR A 163 13.24 -21.95 -28.12
N GLN A 164 12.96 -21.74 -26.82
CA GLN A 164 13.36 -22.69 -25.77
C GLN A 164 12.49 -22.62 -24.51
N GLN A 165 11.96 -23.78 -24.15
CA GLN A 165 11.32 -24.14 -22.89
C GLN A 165 12.35 -24.28 -21.77
N ALA A 166 12.03 -23.75 -20.60
CA ALA A 166 12.39 -24.21 -19.25
C ALA A 166 11.83 -23.16 -18.28
N SER A 167 11.32 -23.43 -17.08
CA SER A 167 11.15 -24.62 -16.28
C SER A 167 10.17 -24.21 -15.17
N ILE A 168 9.24 -25.10 -14.85
CA ILE A 168 8.24 -24.92 -13.80
C ILE A 168 8.94 -25.22 -12.47
N CYS A 169 9.29 -24.17 -11.70
CA CYS A 169 9.59 -24.24 -10.25
C CYS A 169 9.97 -22.84 -9.71
N SER A 170 8.99 -21.97 -9.38
CA SER A 170 9.29 -20.67 -8.71
C SER A 170 8.07 -19.94 -8.07
N ALA A 171 6.88 -20.52 -8.08
CA ALA A 171 5.64 -19.77 -7.77
C ALA A 171 5.43 -19.35 -6.29
N LEU A 172 6.28 -19.73 -5.34
CA LEU A 172 6.12 -19.30 -3.93
C LEU A 172 7.27 -18.46 -3.35
N ILE A 173 8.44 -18.40 -3.99
CA ILE A 173 9.56 -17.54 -3.55
C ILE A 173 9.63 -16.25 -4.39
N GLY A 174 9.14 -16.28 -5.64
CA GLY A 174 9.06 -15.09 -6.49
C GLY A 174 8.05 -14.02 -6.03
N PHE A 175 7.06 -14.39 -5.21
CA PHE A 175 6.04 -13.43 -4.74
C PHE A 175 6.57 -12.50 -3.63
N ILE A 176 7.53 -12.96 -2.83
CA ILE A 176 8.20 -12.15 -1.81
C ILE A 176 9.28 -11.27 -2.47
N PHE A 177 9.99 -11.77 -3.48
CA PHE A 177 11.00 -10.99 -4.20
C PHE A 177 10.43 -9.96 -5.18
N ARG A 178 9.32 -10.23 -5.90
CA ARG A 178 8.66 -9.18 -6.70
C ARG A 178 8.10 -8.04 -5.85
N ARG A 179 7.75 -8.30 -4.58
CA ARG A 179 7.33 -7.24 -3.64
C ARG A 179 8.50 -6.39 -3.15
N LEU A 180 9.74 -6.87 -3.26
CA LEU A 180 10.96 -6.13 -2.96
C LEU A 180 11.52 -5.41 -4.20
N GLU A 181 11.53 -6.04 -5.37
CA GLU A 181 12.00 -5.41 -6.61
C GLU A 181 11.06 -4.29 -7.10
N TYR A 182 9.74 -4.46 -6.98
CA TYR A 182 8.79 -3.37 -7.25
C TYR A 182 8.80 -2.26 -6.16
N ASN A 183 9.37 -2.55 -4.99
CA ASN A 183 9.63 -1.53 -3.95
C ASN A 183 10.96 -0.78 -4.18
N MET A 184 11.87 -1.29 -5.03
CA MET A 184 13.13 -0.60 -5.30
C MET A 184 13.04 0.38 -6.48
N GLU A 185 12.10 0.22 -7.41
CA GLU A 185 11.89 1.18 -8.51
C GLU A 185 10.87 2.30 -8.21
N CYS A 186 10.19 2.27 -7.05
CA CYS A 186 9.32 3.35 -6.60
C CYS A 186 10.02 4.35 -5.66
N HIS A 187 11.34 4.25 -5.47
CA HIS A 187 12.14 5.22 -4.72
C HIS A 187 12.44 6.49 -5.51
N THR A 188 11.43 7.16 -6.08
CA THR A 188 11.61 8.57 -6.55
C THR A 188 10.34 9.41 -6.63
N ASN A 189 9.17 8.93 -6.21
CA ASN A 189 7.95 9.75 -6.19
C ASN A 189 7.47 10.01 -4.76
N SER A 190 8.34 10.57 -3.92
CA SER A 190 7.88 11.35 -2.76
C SER A 190 7.27 12.64 -3.31
N ALA A 191 5.95 12.66 -3.49
CA ALA A 191 5.24 13.90 -3.73
C ALA A 191 5.20 14.68 -2.41
N VAL A 192 6.20 15.55 -2.20
CA VAL A 192 6.16 16.57 -1.15
C VAL A 192 5.05 17.56 -1.53
N VAL A 193 3.86 17.43 -0.92
CA VAL A 193 2.72 18.31 -1.20
C VAL A 193 2.55 19.33 -0.07
N ARG A 194 2.67 20.60 -0.51
CA ARG A 194 2.42 21.93 0.09
C ARG A 194 1.91 22.04 1.54
N GLU A 195 2.48 23.05 2.20
CA GLU A 195 2.12 23.68 3.47
C GLU A 195 0.62 24.03 3.53
N LEU A 196 -0.11 23.47 4.51
CA LEU A 196 -1.47 23.87 4.84
C LEU A 196 -1.41 25.01 5.87
N THR A 197 -1.18 26.22 5.39
CA THR A 197 -1.37 27.45 6.16
C THR A 197 -2.78 27.97 5.90
N GLU A 198 -3.50 28.30 6.98
CA GLU A 198 -4.77 29.06 7.01
C GLU A 198 -6.09 28.30 6.74
N LEU A 199 -6.63 27.67 7.79
CA LEU A 199 -8.08 27.48 7.97
C LEU A 199 -8.44 27.60 9.47
N THR A 200 -8.16 28.76 10.06
CA THR A 200 -8.79 29.23 11.32
C THR A 200 -8.93 30.75 11.25
N SER A 201 -9.99 31.21 10.60
CA SER A 201 -10.56 32.55 10.78
C SER A 201 -12.08 32.45 10.61
#